data_AF-A0A5C9B866-F1
#
_entry.id   AF-A0A5C9B866-F1
#
_cell.length_a   1.000
_cell.length_b   1.000
_cell.length_c   1.000
_cell.angle_alpha   90.00
_cell.angle_beta   90.00
_cell.angle_gamma   90.00
#
_symmetry.space_group_name_H-M   'P 1'
#
loop_
_entity.id
_entity.type
_entity.pdbx_description
1 polymer ?
#
loop_
_entity_poly.entity_id
_entity_poly.type
_entity_poly.pdbx_seq_one_letter_code
_entity_poly.pdbx_strand_id
1 'polypeptide(L)'
;MNSDGEGGTQSLFGELLVVRQTFQAHEQITRLLRAVEAALAREPGSPSLLVMSPEDAPRWLTAQKALRRELKLKLSDTPLDDVVKMLREQTEVDVFIDHAAFNEVKISESIALNLPDGQYPAHKAMQLALEPHQLAAVLDDGAIRITTAAQATRFLQAVVYDVTDLLRSEDDIATLISTLQENTSGPWRDIAGEGGTLSQFPVGLFVIRQSDAVHSQIALLLHELRQAKKELPKEAAKPLPSDLETKFHKAKSKDEAEALERLILTFVAPNSWDVSGGRGLLRTAEDRLIIQQTKAIHDQIDQFLREYQQAKP
;
A
#
# COMPACT_ATOMS: atom_id res chain seq x y z
N MET A 1 25.44 -5.69 22.08
CA MET A 1 25.56 -4.63 23.11
C MET A 1 25.84 -3.34 22.35
N ASN A 2 24.81 -2.48 22.30
CA ASN A 2 24.76 -1.06 21.95
C ASN A 2 23.26 -0.75 21.88
N SER A 3 22.71 -0.43 23.04
CA SER A 3 21.29 -0.34 23.38
C SER A 3 20.96 1.08 23.84
N ASP A 4 21.39 2.08 23.08
CA ASP A 4 21.31 3.50 23.49
C ASP A 4 20.43 4.32 22.53
N GLY A 5 19.35 3.72 22.04
CA GLY A 5 18.19 4.51 21.61
C GLY A 5 17.34 4.76 22.84
N GLU A 6 17.20 6.00 23.31
CA GLU A 6 16.20 6.34 24.34
C GLU A 6 14.83 5.88 23.84
N GLY A 7 14.39 4.71 24.31
CA GLY A 7 13.14 4.10 23.87
C GLY A 7 11.98 5.01 24.22
N GLY A 8 11.37 5.61 23.19
CA GLY A 8 10.12 6.32 23.38
C GLY A 8 8.99 5.37 23.77
N THR A 9 7.95 5.92 24.37
CA THR A 9 6.77 5.16 24.80
C THR A 9 5.54 5.67 24.07
N GLN A 10 4.65 4.76 23.71
CA GLN A 10 3.30 5.09 23.26
C GLN A 10 2.28 4.44 24.20
N SER A 11 1.25 5.18 24.58
CA SER A 11 0.11 4.67 25.34
C SER A 11 -1.18 5.33 24.88
N LEU A 12 -2.30 4.65 25.12
CA LEU A 12 -3.63 5.21 24.92
C LEU A 12 -4.21 5.59 26.28
N PHE A 13 -4.71 6.82 26.39
CA PHE A 13 -5.49 7.28 27.54
C PHE A 13 -6.84 7.79 27.04
N GLY A 14 -7.87 6.93 27.14
CA GLY A 14 -9.14 7.18 26.47
C GLY A 14 -8.95 7.23 24.94
N GLU A 15 -9.38 8.32 24.32
CA GLU A 15 -9.20 8.59 22.88
C GLU A 15 -7.88 9.31 22.55
N LEU A 16 -7.03 9.56 23.56
CA LEU A 16 -5.76 10.26 23.37
C LEU A 16 -4.61 9.28 23.17
N LEU A 17 -3.89 9.45 22.05
CA LEU A 17 -2.58 8.83 21.85
C LEU A 17 -1.51 9.67 22.56
N VAL A 18 -0.93 9.14 23.63
CA VAL A 18 0.17 9.76 24.37
C VAL A 18 1.47 9.17 23.86
N VAL A 19 2.32 10.01 23.27
CA VAL A 19 3.64 9.59 22.77
C VAL A 19 4.72 10.41 23.49
N ARG A 20 5.73 9.71 24.00
CA ARG A 20 6.99 10.30 24.46
C ARG A 20 8.06 9.87 23.47
N GLN A 21 8.60 10.82 22.71
CA GLN A 21 9.63 10.56 21.71
C GLN A 21 10.55 11.78 21.56
N THR A 22 11.60 11.63 20.75
CA THR A 22 12.45 12.76 20.36
C THR A 22 11.64 13.79 19.56
N PHE A 23 12.10 15.04 19.51
CA PHE A 23 11.47 16.08 18.69
C PHE A 23 11.36 15.66 17.21
N GLN A 24 12.41 15.06 16.66
CA GLN A 24 12.43 14.56 15.28
C GLN A 24 11.38 13.46 15.05
N ALA A 25 11.21 12.54 16.00
CA ALA A 25 10.18 11.51 15.90
C ALA A 25 8.76 12.11 16.04
N HIS A 26 8.56 13.13 16.88
CA HIS A 26 7.28 13.85 16.94
C HIS A 26 6.93 14.57 15.63
N GLU A 27 7.92 15.18 14.98
CA GLU A 27 7.75 15.75 13.64
C GLU A 27 7.30 14.70 12.62
N GLN A 28 7.95 13.53 12.59
CA GLN A 28 7.59 12.42 11.72
C GLN A 28 6.18 11.89 11.99
N ILE A 29 5.82 11.69 13.26
CA ILE A 29 4.48 11.27 13.68
C ILE A 29 3.43 12.29 13.25
N THR A 30 3.70 13.58 13.44
CA THR A 30 2.77 14.66 13.07
C THR A 30 2.52 14.66 11.56
N ARG A 31 3.57 14.50 10.75
CA ARG A 31 3.45 14.40 9.28
C ARG A 31 2.60 13.19 8.87
N LEU A 32 2.84 12.04 9.50
CA LEU A 32 2.08 10.82 9.23
C LEU A 32 0.60 10.97 9.58
N LEU A 33 0.29 11.44 10.79
CA LEU A 33 -1.09 11.63 11.23
C LEU A 33 -1.84 12.60 10.32
N ARG A 34 -1.23 13.73 9.94
CA ARG A 34 -1.82 14.67 8.98
C ARG A 34 -2.11 14.02 7.62
N ALA A 35 -1.19 13.21 7.09
CA ALA A 35 -1.39 12.53 5.81
C ALA A 35 -2.53 11.51 5.89
N VAL A 36 -2.63 10.78 7.00
CA VAL A 36 -3.72 9.83 7.25
C VAL A 36 -5.06 10.56 7.41
N GLU A 37 -5.13 11.61 8.23
CA GLU A 37 -6.33 12.44 8.39
C GLU A 37 -6.79 13.03 7.06
N ALA A 38 -5.85 13.53 6.25
CA ALA A 38 -6.15 14.06 4.93
C ALA A 38 -6.62 12.98 3.94
N ALA A 39 -6.14 11.74 4.07
CA ALA A 39 -6.63 10.62 3.27
C ALA A 39 -8.06 10.24 3.68
N LEU A 40 -8.33 10.16 4.99
CA LEU A 40 -9.66 9.85 5.53
C LEU A 40 -10.73 10.87 5.15
N ALA A 41 -10.35 12.12 4.89
CA ALA A 41 -11.26 13.19 4.47
C ALA A 41 -11.57 13.19 2.96
N ARG A 42 -10.95 12.31 2.17
CA ARG A 42 -11.11 12.23 0.70
C ARG A 42 -12.06 11.10 0.30
N GLU A 43 -12.52 11.12 -0.96
CA GLU A 43 -13.30 10.02 -1.51
C GLU A 43 -12.45 8.75 -1.65
N PRO A 44 -13.01 7.54 -1.41
CA PRO A 44 -12.33 6.27 -1.60
C PRO A 44 -11.64 6.16 -2.96
N GLY A 45 -10.40 5.64 -2.96
CA GLY A 45 -9.59 5.50 -4.18
C GLY A 45 -8.98 6.81 -4.70
N SER A 46 -9.00 7.89 -3.90
CA SER A 46 -8.32 9.15 -4.22
C SER A 46 -6.80 8.95 -4.43
N PRO A 47 -6.14 9.86 -5.17
CA PRO A 47 -4.69 9.81 -5.36
C PRO A 47 -3.93 9.75 -4.03
N SER A 48 -2.86 8.96 -4.02
CA SER A 48 -2.03 8.74 -2.84
C SER A 48 -1.42 10.04 -2.30
N LEU A 49 -1.15 10.03 -1.00
CA LEU A 49 -0.62 11.17 -0.26
C LEU A 49 0.76 10.86 0.28
N LEU A 50 1.77 11.60 -0.20
CA LEU A 50 3.10 11.53 0.37
C LEU A 50 3.08 12.13 1.79
N VAL A 51 3.65 11.41 2.74
CA VAL A 51 3.82 11.84 4.13
C VAL A 51 4.96 12.83 4.19
N MET A 52 4.63 14.10 4.36
CA MET A 52 5.59 15.21 4.37
C MET A 52 5.08 16.35 5.25
N SER A 53 5.97 17.30 5.55
CA SER A 53 5.56 18.53 6.20
C SER A 53 4.86 19.48 5.20
N PRO A 54 3.96 20.36 5.67
CA PRO A 54 3.40 21.41 4.83
C PRO A 54 4.44 22.39 4.30
N GLU A 55 5.53 22.64 5.04
CA GLU A 55 6.61 23.52 4.59
C GLU A 55 7.44 22.93 3.44
N ASP A 56 7.64 21.61 3.42
CA ASP A 56 8.44 20.93 2.37
C ASP A 56 7.61 20.65 1.11
N ALA A 57 6.28 20.56 1.24
CA ALA A 57 5.37 20.17 0.16
C ALA A 57 5.46 21.02 -1.12
N PRO A 58 5.53 22.36 -1.06
CA PRO A 58 5.61 23.18 -2.26
C PRO A 58 6.90 22.93 -3.06
N ARG A 59 8.04 22.79 -2.37
CA ARG A 59 9.33 22.51 -3.01
C ARG A 59 9.33 21.14 -3.66
N TRP A 60 8.89 20.13 -2.92
CA TRP A 60 8.76 18.77 -3.44
C TRP A 60 7.85 18.70 -4.67
N LEU A 61 6.68 19.35 -4.63
CA LEU A 61 5.77 19.38 -5.77
C LEU A 61 6.35 20.10 -6.98
N THR A 62 7.12 21.16 -6.76
CA THR A 62 7.82 21.89 -7.83
C THR A 62 8.84 20.99 -8.51
N ALA A 63 9.67 20.31 -7.72
CA ALA A 63 10.67 19.38 -8.23
C ALA A 63 10.05 18.16 -8.93
N GLN A 64 8.98 17.59 -8.37
CA GLN A 64 8.23 16.50 -9.00
C GLN A 64 7.65 16.92 -10.35
N LYS A 65 7.08 18.13 -10.44
CA LYS A 65 6.56 18.67 -11.71
C LYS A 65 7.68 18.87 -12.72
N ALA A 66 8.82 19.41 -12.30
CA ALA A 66 9.96 19.61 -13.17
C ALA A 66 10.48 18.29 -13.76
N LEU A 67 10.53 17.22 -12.95
CA LEU A 67 10.91 15.88 -13.40
C LEU A 67 9.96 15.28 -14.47
N ARG A 68 8.72 15.77 -14.55
CA ARG A 68 7.74 15.34 -15.57
C ARG A 68 7.76 16.20 -16.83
N ARG A 69 8.43 17.35 -16.83
CA ARG A 69 8.54 18.21 -18.01
C ARG A 69 9.40 17.53 -19.07
N GLU A 70 9.04 17.75 -20.32
CA GLU A 70 9.87 17.32 -21.44
C GLU A 70 11.05 18.27 -21.60
N LEU A 71 12.24 17.68 -21.68
CA LEU A 71 13.49 18.38 -21.94
C LEU A 71 14.04 17.90 -23.28
N LYS A 72 14.50 18.85 -24.09
CA LYS A 72 15.29 18.54 -25.27
C LYS A 72 16.74 18.38 -24.82
N LEU A 73 17.22 17.15 -24.80
CA LEU A 73 18.55 16.80 -24.29
C LEU A 73 19.30 15.98 -25.32
N LYS A 74 20.58 16.27 -25.42
CA LYS A 74 21.57 15.47 -26.14
C LYS A 74 22.82 15.46 -25.29
N LEU A 75 23.24 14.27 -24.87
CA LEU A 75 24.49 14.09 -24.14
C LEU A 75 25.42 13.24 -25.00
N SER A 76 26.61 13.75 -25.25
CA SER A 76 27.63 13.09 -26.06
C SER A 76 28.95 13.26 -25.35
N ASP A 77 29.33 12.22 -24.61
CA ASP A 77 30.51 12.21 -23.73
C ASP A 77 30.51 13.39 -22.76
N THR A 78 29.34 13.74 -22.21
CA THR A 78 29.16 14.96 -21.40
C THR A 78 29.45 14.66 -19.92
N PRO A 79 30.40 15.35 -19.26
CA PRO A 79 30.70 15.12 -17.84
C PRO A 79 29.49 15.32 -16.94
N LEU A 80 29.32 14.47 -15.93
CA LEU A 80 28.19 14.53 -14.99
C LEU A 80 28.02 15.92 -14.36
N ASP A 81 29.11 16.60 -14.00
CA ASP A 81 29.06 17.97 -13.45
C ASP A 81 28.38 18.98 -14.39
N ASP A 82 28.63 18.85 -15.69
CA ASP A 82 28.02 19.73 -16.69
C ASP A 82 26.56 19.34 -16.91
N VAL A 83 26.24 18.04 -16.88
CA VAL A 83 24.85 17.56 -16.89
C VAL A 83 24.06 18.09 -15.70
N VAL A 84 24.65 18.12 -14.49
CA VAL A 84 24.03 18.68 -13.29
C VAL A 84 23.72 20.16 -13.46
N LYS A 85 24.66 20.95 -14.00
CA LYS A 85 24.42 22.38 -14.30
C LYS A 85 23.30 22.56 -15.32
N MET A 86 23.35 21.82 -16.43
CA MET A 86 22.32 21.85 -17.47
C MET A 86 20.94 21.51 -16.91
N LEU A 87 20.85 20.47 -16.07
CA LEU A 87 19.59 20.07 -15.44
C LEU A 87 19.07 21.15 -14.50
N ARG A 88 19.94 21.75 -13.67
CA ARG A 88 19.55 22.85 -12.78
C ARG A 88 18.99 24.04 -13.55
N GLU A 89 19.64 24.42 -14.65
CA GLU A 89 19.20 25.52 -15.52
C GLU A 89 17.87 25.23 -16.21
N GLN A 90 17.68 24.03 -16.74
CA GLN A 90 16.46 23.68 -17.49
C GLN A 90 15.26 23.34 -16.60
N THR A 91 15.51 22.76 -15.42
CA THR A 91 14.44 22.34 -14.50
C THR A 91 14.08 23.43 -13.48
N GLU A 92 14.96 24.41 -13.25
CA GLU A 92 14.85 25.44 -12.20
C GLU A 92 14.73 24.84 -10.79
N VAL A 93 15.27 23.62 -10.61
CA VAL A 93 15.27 22.87 -9.36
C VAL A 93 16.70 22.61 -8.95
N ASP A 94 16.96 22.63 -7.65
CA ASP A 94 18.29 22.30 -7.14
C ASP A 94 18.65 20.84 -7.45
N VAL A 95 19.84 20.65 -8.00
CA VAL A 95 20.39 19.34 -8.36
C VAL A 95 21.73 19.15 -7.65
N PHE A 96 21.90 18.07 -6.90
CA PHE A 96 23.11 17.79 -6.12
C PHE A 96 23.69 16.42 -6.43
N ILE A 97 25.01 16.28 -6.31
CA ILE A 97 25.70 15.00 -6.32
C ILE A 97 25.91 14.55 -4.88
N ASP A 98 25.61 13.29 -4.60
CA ASP A 98 25.95 12.64 -3.35
C ASP A 98 27.43 12.24 -3.34
N HIS A 99 28.28 13.21 -3.01
CA HIS A 99 29.74 13.02 -2.97
C HIS A 99 30.16 11.91 -1.99
N ALA A 100 29.42 11.71 -0.90
CA ALA A 100 29.71 10.66 0.06
C ALA A 100 29.53 9.28 -0.58
N ALA A 101 28.38 9.05 -1.22
CA ALA A 101 28.10 7.81 -1.95
C ALA A 101 29.11 7.55 -3.08
N PHE A 102 29.50 8.58 -3.84
CA PHE A 102 30.46 8.45 -4.93
C PHE A 102 31.86 8.06 -4.43
N ASN A 103 32.30 8.67 -3.33
CA ASN A 103 33.61 8.38 -2.73
C ASN A 103 33.70 6.96 -2.17
N GLU A 104 32.62 6.42 -1.58
CA GLU A 104 32.57 5.06 -1.06
C GLU A 104 32.87 4.01 -2.14
N VAL A 105 32.35 4.20 -3.35
CA VAL A 105 32.53 3.29 -4.48
C VAL A 105 33.57 3.76 -5.50
N LYS A 106 34.29 4.85 -5.19
CA LYS A 106 35.34 5.45 -6.05
C LYS A 106 34.88 5.79 -7.47
N ILE A 107 33.64 6.28 -7.60
CA ILE A 107 33.14 6.80 -8.88
C ILE A 107 33.65 8.23 -9.07
N SER A 108 34.18 8.53 -10.26
CA SER A 108 34.57 9.90 -10.61
C SER A 108 33.35 10.75 -10.95
N GLU A 109 33.33 12.00 -10.53
CA GLU A 109 32.32 12.99 -10.95
C GLU A 109 32.52 13.43 -12.41
N SER A 110 33.69 13.13 -12.98
CA SER A 110 33.99 13.37 -14.39
C SER A 110 33.50 12.25 -15.33
N ILE A 111 32.67 11.33 -14.85
CA ILE A 111 32.11 10.30 -15.73
C ILE A 111 31.32 10.96 -16.86
N ALA A 112 31.51 10.44 -18.06
CA ALA A 112 30.86 10.98 -19.24
C ALA A 112 29.55 10.25 -19.50
N LEU A 113 28.46 11.02 -19.52
CA LEU A 113 27.11 10.53 -19.76
C LEU A 113 26.75 10.65 -21.23
N ASN A 114 25.93 9.71 -21.68
CA ASN A 114 25.46 9.62 -23.06
C ASN A 114 23.94 9.48 -23.09
N LEU A 115 23.31 10.26 -23.97
CA LEU A 115 21.88 10.23 -24.20
C LEU A 115 21.64 10.64 -25.66
N PRO A 116 20.93 9.82 -26.46
CA PRO A 116 20.58 10.19 -27.82
C PRO A 116 19.87 11.53 -27.89
N ASP A 117 20.01 12.24 -29.02
CA ASP A 117 19.26 13.48 -29.24
C ASP A 117 17.77 13.16 -29.29
N GLY A 118 16.99 13.84 -28.47
CA GLY A 118 15.57 13.60 -28.36
C GLY A 118 14.88 14.51 -27.36
N GLN A 119 13.57 14.30 -27.26
CA GLN A 119 12.72 14.96 -26.29
C GLN A 119 12.25 13.90 -25.30
N TYR A 120 12.63 14.07 -24.04
CA TYR A 120 12.40 13.09 -22.99
C TYR A 120 11.78 13.79 -21.79
N PRO A 121 10.83 13.18 -21.08
CA PRO A 121 10.54 13.57 -19.71
C PRO A 121 11.83 13.56 -18.89
N ALA A 122 12.08 14.61 -18.10
CA ALA A 122 13.35 14.80 -17.39
C ALA A 122 13.75 13.58 -16.53
N HIS A 123 12.79 12.97 -15.82
CA HIS A 123 13.02 11.74 -15.06
C HIS A 123 13.52 10.59 -15.94
N LYS A 124 12.98 10.45 -17.16
CA LYS A 124 13.36 9.38 -18.08
C LYS A 124 14.74 9.65 -18.70
N ALA A 125 15.04 10.89 -19.03
CA ALA A 125 16.38 11.29 -19.48
C ALA A 125 17.43 10.98 -18.42
N MET A 126 17.18 11.36 -17.16
CA MET A 126 18.07 11.06 -16.04
C MET A 126 18.22 9.56 -15.85
N GLN A 127 17.13 8.79 -15.85
CA GLN A 127 17.19 7.33 -15.76
C GLN A 127 18.10 6.74 -16.83
N LEU A 128 17.84 7.06 -18.11
CA LEU A 128 18.57 6.48 -19.25
C LEU A 128 20.05 6.87 -19.25
N ALA A 129 20.38 8.10 -18.83
CA ALA A 129 21.75 8.58 -18.80
C ALA A 129 22.56 8.02 -17.60
N LEU A 130 21.91 7.83 -16.46
CA LEU A 130 22.58 7.45 -15.20
C LEU A 130 22.67 5.93 -14.99
N GLU A 131 21.66 5.17 -15.44
CA GLU A 131 21.56 3.72 -15.24
C GLU A 131 22.79 2.93 -15.75
N PRO A 132 23.37 3.23 -16.95
CA PRO A 132 24.58 2.53 -17.43
C PRO A 132 25.78 2.64 -16.50
N HIS A 133 25.83 3.69 -15.68
CA HIS A 133 26.91 3.96 -14.73
C HIS A 133 26.56 3.53 -13.29
N GLN A 134 25.49 2.77 -13.12
CA GLN A 134 24.97 2.35 -11.80
C GLN A 134 24.66 3.55 -10.90
N LEU A 135 24.19 4.64 -11.50
CA LEU A 135 23.73 5.84 -10.81
C LEU A 135 22.22 5.98 -10.96
N ALA A 136 21.62 6.76 -10.05
CA ALA A 136 20.21 7.08 -10.08
C ALA A 136 19.98 8.50 -9.56
N ALA A 137 18.91 9.14 -10.05
CA ALA A 137 18.40 10.39 -9.51
C ALA A 137 17.21 10.09 -8.59
N VAL A 138 17.22 10.68 -7.39
CA VAL A 138 16.13 10.59 -6.41
C VAL A 138 15.65 11.98 -6.05
N LEU A 139 14.35 12.09 -5.74
CA LEU A 139 13.78 13.33 -5.21
C LEU A 139 13.85 13.30 -3.68
N ASP A 140 14.67 14.19 -3.11
CA ASP A 140 14.94 14.25 -1.68
C ASP A 140 14.89 15.71 -1.21
N ASP A 141 14.08 15.97 -0.18
CA ASP A 141 13.85 17.31 0.39
C ASP A 141 13.56 18.42 -0.65
N GLY A 142 12.83 18.08 -1.71
CA GLY A 142 12.47 19.01 -2.79
C GLY A 142 13.61 19.37 -3.74
N ALA A 143 14.72 18.64 -3.70
CA ALA A 143 15.83 18.72 -4.63
C ALA A 143 16.08 17.38 -5.34
N ILE A 144 16.68 17.43 -6.52
CA ILE A 144 17.09 16.23 -7.27
C ILE A 144 18.49 15.85 -6.79
N ARG A 145 18.64 14.67 -6.22
CA ARG A 145 19.93 14.14 -5.79
C ARG A 145 20.37 13.02 -6.73
N ILE A 146 21.56 13.15 -7.30
CA ILE A 146 22.22 12.09 -8.08
C ILE A 146 23.13 11.33 -7.13
N THR A 147 22.88 10.03 -6.99
CA THR A 147 23.61 9.13 -6.10
C THR A 147 23.82 7.77 -6.79
N THR A 148 24.46 6.83 -6.12
CA THR A 148 24.59 5.47 -6.65
C THR A 148 23.24 4.76 -6.64
N ALA A 149 23.01 3.85 -7.58
CA ALA A 149 21.78 3.07 -7.63
C ALA A 149 21.54 2.29 -6.33
N ALA A 150 22.62 1.82 -5.67
CA ALA A 150 22.54 1.17 -4.37
C ALA A 150 22.03 2.12 -3.28
N GLN A 151 22.60 3.33 -3.17
CA GLN A 151 22.16 4.31 -2.17
C GLN A 151 20.76 4.85 -2.48
N ALA A 152 20.40 5.02 -3.75
CA ALA A 152 19.06 5.46 -4.17
C ALA A 152 17.94 4.59 -3.58
N THR A 153 18.17 3.28 -3.43
CA THR A 153 17.18 2.36 -2.83
C THR A 153 16.92 2.60 -1.34
N ARG A 154 17.80 3.35 -0.66
CA ARG A 154 17.69 3.71 0.76
C ARG A 154 16.98 5.04 0.99
N PHE A 155 16.67 5.79 -0.07
CA PHE A 155 15.82 6.98 0.01
C PHE A 155 14.36 6.53 0.06
N LEU A 156 13.91 6.24 1.27
CA LEU A 156 12.59 5.69 1.53
C LEU A 156 11.62 6.81 1.94
N GLN A 157 10.49 6.87 1.26
CA GLN A 157 9.41 7.81 1.53
C GLN A 157 8.20 7.07 2.06
N ALA A 158 7.45 7.68 2.97
CA ALA A 158 6.18 7.11 3.44
C ALA A 158 5.02 7.71 2.64
N VAL A 159 4.16 6.89 2.06
CA VAL A 159 3.01 7.31 1.25
C VAL A 159 1.77 6.60 1.76
N VAL A 160 0.69 7.37 1.93
CA VAL A 160 -0.65 6.86 2.26
C VAL A 160 -1.38 6.59 0.96
N TYR A 161 -1.73 5.32 0.75
CA TYR A 161 -2.57 4.85 -0.35
C TYR A 161 -3.96 4.53 0.20
N ASP A 162 -4.98 5.17 -0.36
CA ASP A 162 -6.36 4.69 -0.20
C ASP A 162 -6.55 3.52 -1.18
N VAL A 163 -6.93 2.36 -0.65
CA VAL A 163 -7.27 1.15 -1.43
C VAL A 163 -8.69 0.69 -1.17
N THR A 164 -9.50 1.50 -0.49
CA THR A 164 -10.87 1.17 -0.06
C THR A 164 -11.76 0.84 -1.24
N ASP A 165 -11.52 1.51 -2.38
CA ASP A 165 -12.22 1.26 -3.64
C ASP A 165 -11.90 -0.10 -4.26
N LEU A 166 -10.80 -0.75 -3.86
CA LEU A 166 -10.38 -2.08 -4.33
C LEU A 166 -10.91 -3.20 -3.44
N LEU A 167 -11.10 -2.96 -2.15
CA LEU A 167 -11.55 -3.95 -1.18
C LEU A 167 -13.05 -4.29 -1.34
N ARG A 168 -13.42 -5.53 -1.02
CA ARG A 168 -14.79 -6.06 -0.91
C ARG A 168 -15.00 -6.79 0.43
N SER A 169 -13.94 -7.33 1.01
CA SER A 169 -13.90 -7.90 2.36
C SER A 169 -12.57 -7.58 3.07
N GLU A 170 -12.48 -7.91 4.36
CA GLU A 170 -11.21 -7.84 5.09
C GLU A 170 -10.16 -8.83 4.55
N ASP A 171 -10.58 -9.96 3.98
CA ASP A 171 -9.66 -10.94 3.38
C ASP A 171 -8.92 -10.37 2.15
N ASP A 172 -9.58 -9.48 1.40
CA ASP A 172 -8.96 -8.79 0.26
C ASP A 172 -7.75 -7.95 0.67
N ILE A 173 -7.69 -7.52 1.94
CA ILE A 173 -6.57 -6.76 2.46
C ILE A 173 -5.31 -7.60 2.44
N ALA A 174 -5.36 -8.82 3.00
CA ALA A 174 -4.22 -9.73 3.01
C ALA A 174 -3.79 -10.11 1.59
N THR A 175 -4.76 -10.39 0.70
CA THR A 175 -4.48 -10.70 -0.71
C THR A 175 -3.88 -9.51 -1.46
N LEU A 176 -4.35 -8.28 -1.20
CA LEU A 176 -3.79 -7.09 -1.84
C LEU A 176 -2.37 -6.83 -1.35
N ILE A 177 -2.10 -7.03 -0.05
CA ILE A 177 -0.74 -6.92 0.51
C ILE A 177 0.20 -7.91 -0.17
N SER A 178 -0.18 -9.19 -0.27
CA SER A 178 0.67 -10.19 -0.95
C SER A 178 0.86 -9.86 -2.42
N THR A 179 -0.19 -9.44 -3.12
CA THR A 179 -0.13 -9.03 -4.53
C THR A 179 0.85 -7.88 -4.73
N LEU A 180 0.79 -6.84 -3.90
CA LEU A 180 1.72 -5.71 -3.95
C LEU A 180 3.16 -6.16 -3.69
N GLN A 181 3.37 -7.03 -2.69
CA GLN A 181 4.72 -7.47 -2.31
C GLN A 181 5.36 -8.40 -3.34
N GLU A 182 4.58 -9.27 -3.97
CA GLU A 182 5.04 -10.26 -4.95
C GLU A 182 5.25 -9.67 -6.35
N ASN A 183 4.53 -8.60 -6.69
CA ASN A 183 4.59 -7.97 -8.02
C ASN A 183 5.35 -6.64 -8.03
N THR A 184 6.14 -6.36 -7.00
CA THR A 184 7.05 -5.22 -6.95
C THR A 184 8.45 -5.68 -6.57
N SER A 185 9.47 -4.91 -6.95
CA SER A 185 10.86 -5.30 -6.80
C SER A 185 11.33 -5.41 -5.34
N GLY A 186 10.58 -4.85 -4.38
CA GLY A 186 10.95 -4.83 -2.97
C GLY A 186 12.30 -4.13 -2.71
N PRO A 187 13.00 -4.45 -1.61
CA PRO A 187 12.66 -5.44 -0.58
C PRO A 187 11.59 -4.91 0.41
N TRP A 188 10.77 -5.82 0.93
CA TRP A 188 9.63 -5.51 1.83
C TRP A 188 9.89 -5.86 3.30
N ARG A 189 11.09 -6.33 3.61
CA ARG A 189 11.53 -6.65 4.95
C ARG A 189 12.58 -5.63 5.35
N ASP A 190 12.27 -4.83 6.35
CA ASP A 190 13.24 -3.89 6.92
C ASP A 190 14.29 -4.67 7.71
N ILE A 191 15.51 -4.74 7.16
CA ILE A 191 16.67 -5.32 7.81
C ILE A 191 17.71 -4.20 7.91
N ALA A 192 17.97 -3.73 9.14
CA ALA A 192 18.96 -2.68 9.41
C ALA A 192 18.72 -1.37 8.63
N GLY A 193 17.46 -1.01 8.38
CA GLY A 193 17.10 0.20 7.63
C GLY A 193 17.07 0.02 6.11
N GLU A 194 17.38 -1.19 5.61
CA GLU A 194 17.23 -1.56 4.21
C GLU A 194 15.87 -2.20 3.96
N GLY A 195 15.21 -1.79 2.88
CA GLY A 195 13.86 -2.24 2.54
C GLY A 195 12.77 -1.41 3.17
N GLY A 196 11.55 -1.67 2.71
CA GLY A 196 10.39 -0.89 3.08
C GLY A 196 9.44 -1.58 4.02
N THR A 197 8.41 -0.84 4.42
CA THR A 197 7.32 -1.33 5.26
C THR A 197 5.98 -1.09 4.57
N LEU A 198 5.03 -1.97 4.83
CA LEU A 198 3.62 -1.76 4.52
C LEU A 198 2.86 -1.97 5.82
N SER A 199 2.10 -0.95 6.22
CA SER A 199 1.23 -1.03 7.39
C SER A 199 -0.20 -0.73 6.96
N GLN A 200 -1.11 -1.62 7.34
CA GLN A 200 -2.53 -1.36 7.23
C GLN A 200 -2.94 -0.36 8.32
N PHE A 201 -3.66 0.66 7.91
CA PHE A 201 -4.44 1.51 8.80
C PHE A 201 -5.93 1.14 8.63
N PRO A 202 -6.79 1.31 9.65
CA PRO A 202 -8.22 1.07 9.53
C PRO A 202 -8.84 1.75 8.29
N VAL A 203 -10.00 1.24 7.86
CA VAL A 203 -10.80 1.73 6.73
C VAL A 203 -10.15 1.69 5.34
N GLY A 204 -9.21 0.77 5.11
CA GLY A 204 -8.67 0.49 3.77
C GLY A 204 -7.56 1.45 3.33
N LEU A 205 -6.85 2.04 4.28
CA LEU A 205 -5.66 2.85 4.01
C LEU A 205 -4.39 2.04 4.23
N PHE A 206 -3.45 2.10 3.30
CA PHE A 206 -2.10 1.55 3.46
C PHE A 206 -1.09 2.67 3.63
N VAL A 207 -0.31 2.60 4.70
CA VAL A 207 0.88 3.44 4.89
C VAL A 207 2.08 2.63 4.43
N ILE A 208 2.68 3.02 3.32
CA ILE A 208 3.79 2.31 2.70
C ILE A 208 5.04 3.16 2.77
N ARG A 209 6.11 2.64 3.37
CA ARG A 209 7.45 3.25 3.34
C ARG A 209 8.31 2.52 2.33
N GLN A 210 8.61 3.10 1.17
CA GLN A 210 9.39 2.46 0.12
C GLN A 210 10.21 3.46 -0.70
N SER A 211 11.08 2.97 -1.59
CA SER A 211 11.80 3.84 -2.55
C SER A 211 10.86 4.37 -3.64
N ASP A 212 11.21 5.49 -4.27
CA ASP A 212 10.41 6.10 -5.36
C ASP A 212 10.16 5.12 -6.53
N ALA A 213 11.16 4.29 -6.85
CA ALA A 213 11.04 3.26 -7.87
C ALA A 213 9.95 2.22 -7.52
N VAL A 214 9.91 1.77 -6.26
CA VAL A 214 8.89 0.83 -5.79
C VAL A 214 7.52 1.51 -5.68
N HIS A 215 7.46 2.77 -5.21
CA HIS A 215 6.21 3.55 -5.21
C HIS A 215 5.61 3.72 -6.60
N SER A 216 6.44 3.89 -7.63
CA SER A 216 6.00 3.96 -9.02
C SER A 216 5.39 2.63 -9.49
N GLN A 217 5.98 1.49 -9.13
CA GLN A 217 5.43 0.17 -9.43
C GLN A 217 4.10 -0.07 -8.68
N ILE A 218 4.03 0.30 -7.40
CA ILE A 218 2.78 0.20 -6.61
C ILE A 218 1.68 1.06 -7.23
N ALA A 219 1.98 2.30 -7.60
CA ALA A 219 1.01 3.20 -8.21
C ALA A 219 0.48 2.64 -9.53
N LEU A 220 1.35 2.06 -10.37
CA LEU A 220 0.97 1.41 -11.61
C LEU A 220 0.09 0.18 -11.35
N LEU A 221 0.52 -0.73 -10.47
CA LEU A 221 -0.23 -1.94 -10.14
C LEU A 221 -1.61 -1.62 -9.56
N LEU A 222 -1.70 -0.67 -8.62
CA LEU A 222 -2.98 -0.21 -8.09
C LEU A 222 -3.86 0.42 -9.17
N HIS A 223 -3.27 1.18 -10.11
CA HIS A 223 -4.01 1.72 -11.25
C HIS A 223 -4.59 0.60 -12.12
N GLU A 224 -3.78 -0.40 -12.47
CA GLU A 224 -4.19 -1.55 -13.28
C GLU A 224 -5.30 -2.35 -12.61
N LEU A 225 -5.17 -2.62 -11.30
CA LEU A 225 -6.21 -3.30 -10.51
C LEU A 225 -7.53 -2.51 -10.52
N ARG A 226 -7.46 -1.18 -10.45
CA ARG A 226 -8.66 -0.31 -10.53
C ARG A 226 -9.30 -0.36 -11.91
N GLN A 227 -8.53 -0.33 -12.99
CA GLN A 227 -9.08 -0.44 -14.34
C GLN A 227 -9.70 -1.82 -14.57
N ALA A 228 -9.00 -2.89 -14.19
CA ALA A 228 -9.53 -4.24 -14.26
C ALA A 228 -10.85 -4.39 -13.49
N LYS A 229 -10.94 -3.82 -12.28
CA LYS A 229 -12.19 -3.83 -11.48
C LYS A 229 -13.36 -3.11 -12.17
N LYS A 230 -13.08 -2.07 -12.97
CA LYS A 230 -14.10 -1.34 -13.76
C LYS A 230 -14.53 -2.10 -15.01
N GLU A 231 -13.60 -2.80 -15.65
CA GLU A 231 -13.82 -3.56 -16.88
C GLU A 231 -14.46 -4.94 -16.65
N LEU A 232 -14.40 -5.45 -15.41
CA LEU A 232 -15.23 -6.60 -15.01
C LEU A 232 -16.70 -6.29 -15.35
N PRO A 233 -17.36 -7.10 -16.20
CA PRO A 233 -18.76 -6.89 -16.54
C PRO A 233 -19.58 -6.76 -15.26
N LYS A 234 -20.49 -5.77 -15.18
CA LYS A 234 -21.46 -5.66 -14.06
C LYS A 234 -22.22 -6.96 -13.79
N GLU A 235 -22.28 -7.84 -14.79
CA GLU A 235 -22.96 -9.14 -14.79
C GLU A 235 -22.01 -10.32 -14.50
N ALA A 236 -20.69 -10.16 -14.67
CA ALA A 236 -19.67 -11.13 -14.23
C ALA A 236 -19.20 -10.85 -12.79
N ALA A 237 -19.39 -9.63 -12.31
CA ALA A 237 -19.53 -9.36 -10.90
C ALA A 237 -20.91 -9.88 -10.45
N LYS A 238 -21.02 -11.19 -10.20
CA LYS A 238 -21.95 -11.60 -9.14
C LYS A 238 -21.61 -10.71 -7.94
N PRO A 239 -22.55 -9.92 -7.40
CA PRO A 239 -22.26 -9.10 -6.23
C PRO A 239 -21.61 -10.02 -5.21
N LEU A 240 -20.36 -9.71 -4.83
CA LEU A 240 -19.73 -10.38 -3.70
C LEU A 240 -20.50 -9.88 -2.49
N PRO A 241 -21.25 -10.75 -1.80
CA PRO A 241 -22.25 -10.30 -0.86
C PRO A 241 -21.62 -9.48 0.27
N SER A 242 -22.07 -8.23 0.39
CA SER A 242 -22.18 -7.57 1.69
C SER A 242 -23.44 -8.06 2.44
N ASP A 243 -24.03 -9.18 2.02
CA ASP A 243 -25.38 -9.62 2.37
C ASP A 243 -25.41 -10.60 3.55
N LEU A 244 -24.48 -10.49 4.50
CA LEU A 244 -24.51 -11.32 5.71
C LEU A 244 -25.71 -10.90 6.56
N GLU A 245 -26.85 -11.55 6.34
CA GLU A 245 -28.08 -11.39 7.10
C GLU A 245 -28.01 -12.31 8.32
N THR A 246 -28.47 -11.83 9.48
CA THR A 246 -28.69 -12.68 10.65
C THR A 246 -30.13 -13.17 10.66
N LYS A 247 -30.32 -14.49 10.58
CA LYS A 247 -31.62 -15.14 10.75
C LYS A 247 -31.63 -16.04 11.97
N PHE A 248 -32.81 -16.13 12.58
CA PHE A 248 -33.08 -16.97 13.73
C PHE A 248 -33.98 -18.13 13.28
N HIS A 249 -33.55 -19.36 13.52
CA HIS A 249 -34.35 -20.56 13.28
C HIS A 249 -34.67 -21.22 14.61
N LYS A 250 -35.92 -21.64 14.78
CA LYS A 250 -36.38 -22.34 15.98
C LYS A 250 -36.39 -23.85 15.74
N ALA A 251 -35.70 -24.59 16.61
CA ALA A 251 -35.77 -26.05 16.71
C ALA A 251 -36.82 -26.47 17.76
N LYS A 252 -37.20 -27.75 17.81
CA LYS A 252 -38.19 -28.25 18.78
C LYS A 252 -37.59 -28.44 20.18
N SER A 253 -36.28 -28.64 20.27
CA SER A 253 -35.55 -28.78 21.52
C SER A 253 -34.11 -28.31 21.35
N LYS A 254 -33.43 -28.12 22.48
CA LYS A 254 -31.99 -27.82 22.51
C LYS A 254 -31.16 -28.91 21.82
N ASP A 255 -31.46 -30.17 22.07
CA ASP A 255 -30.75 -31.30 21.46
C ASP A 255 -30.89 -31.32 19.93
N GLU A 256 -32.06 -30.92 19.41
CA GLU A 256 -32.26 -30.79 17.97
C GLU A 256 -31.47 -29.60 17.40
N ALA A 257 -31.42 -28.46 18.11
CA ALA A 257 -30.63 -27.30 17.67
C ALA A 257 -29.14 -27.65 17.56
N GLU A 258 -28.57 -28.33 18.57
CA GLU A 258 -27.18 -28.78 18.56
C GLU A 258 -26.90 -29.84 17.46
N ALA A 259 -27.86 -30.72 17.20
CA ALA A 259 -27.75 -31.69 16.10
C ALA A 259 -27.78 -30.98 14.73
N LEU A 260 -28.68 -30.02 14.54
CA LEU A 260 -28.80 -29.23 13.32
C LEU A 260 -27.55 -28.36 13.07
N GLU A 261 -26.98 -27.77 14.11
CA GLU A 261 -25.71 -27.04 14.03
C GLU A 261 -24.61 -27.89 13.39
N ARG A 262 -24.38 -29.11 13.93
CA ARG A 262 -23.36 -30.01 13.37
C ARG A 262 -23.64 -30.38 11.91
N LEU A 263 -24.89 -30.68 11.58
CA LEU A 263 -25.28 -31.07 10.23
C LEU A 263 -25.13 -29.92 9.24
N ILE A 264 -25.55 -28.71 9.60
CA ILE A 264 -25.43 -27.53 8.75
C ILE A 264 -23.95 -27.20 8.51
N LEU A 265 -23.12 -27.20 9.56
CA LEU A 265 -21.67 -26.97 9.44
C LEU A 265 -20.99 -28.02 8.55
N THR A 266 -21.50 -29.25 8.52
CA THR A 266 -20.93 -30.36 7.73
C THR A 266 -21.39 -30.35 6.28
N PHE A 267 -22.68 -30.10 6.02
CA PHE A 267 -23.30 -30.36 4.71
C PHE A 267 -23.65 -29.11 3.92
N VAL A 268 -23.74 -27.93 4.57
CA VAL A 268 -24.10 -26.68 3.90
C VAL A 268 -22.87 -25.78 3.87
N ALA A 269 -22.28 -25.61 2.68
CA ALA A 269 -21.13 -24.73 2.45
C ALA A 269 -20.04 -24.84 3.55
N PRO A 270 -19.44 -26.03 3.78
CA PRO A 270 -18.61 -26.33 4.95
C PRO A 270 -17.41 -25.38 5.11
N ASN A 271 -16.84 -24.90 4.00
CA ASN A 271 -15.69 -23.99 4.02
C ASN A 271 -16.09 -22.51 4.21
N SER A 272 -17.38 -22.22 4.40
CA SER A 272 -17.90 -20.84 4.53
C SER A 272 -18.11 -20.39 5.97
N TRP A 273 -17.92 -21.27 6.95
CA TRP A 273 -18.16 -21.01 8.37
C TRP A 273 -16.88 -20.60 9.13
N ASP A 274 -17.04 -19.83 10.20
CA ASP A 274 -15.96 -19.31 11.06
C ASP A 274 -15.04 -20.41 11.60
N VAL A 275 -15.61 -21.55 12.01
CA VAL A 275 -14.87 -22.74 12.46
C VAL A 275 -13.97 -23.36 11.38
N SER A 276 -14.18 -23.02 10.12
CA SER A 276 -13.40 -23.47 8.95
C SER A 276 -12.71 -22.32 8.21
N GLY A 277 -12.61 -21.14 8.85
CA GLY A 277 -11.94 -19.97 8.29
C GLY A 277 -12.77 -19.15 7.30
N GLY A 278 -14.07 -19.43 7.17
CA GLY A 278 -15.01 -18.64 6.37
C GLY A 278 -15.72 -17.55 7.18
N ARG A 279 -16.50 -16.69 6.50
CA ARG A 279 -17.14 -15.48 7.09
C ARG A 279 -18.50 -15.71 7.76
N GLY A 280 -19.05 -16.93 7.68
CA GLY A 280 -20.35 -17.30 8.24
C GLY A 280 -20.30 -17.61 9.72
N LEU A 281 -21.30 -17.18 10.47
CA LEU A 281 -21.45 -17.51 11.88
C LEU A 281 -22.66 -18.40 12.09
N LEU A 282 -22.47 -19.49 12.83
CA LEU A 282 -23.58 -20.29 13.36
C LEU A 282 -23.34 -20.50 14.85
N ARG A 283 -24.35 -20.18 15.66
CA ARG A 283 -24.38 -20.44 17.10
C ARG A 283 -25.73 -20.97 17.52
N THR A 284 -25.74 -21.76 18.58
CA THR A 284 -26.96 -22.24 19.23
C THR A 284 -27.20 -21.55 20.57
N ALA A 285 -28.46 -21.24 20.85
CA ALA A 285 -28.92 -20.69 22.12
C ALA A 285 -30.24 -21.36 22.49
N GLU A 286 -30.22 -22.25 23.49
CA GLU A 286 -31.35 -23.11 23.85
C GLU A 286 -31.93 -23.84 22.63
N ASP A 287 -33.19 -23.57 22.25
CA ASP A 287 -33.89 -24.16 21.12
C ASP A 287 -33.72 -23.36 19.82
N ARG A 288 -32.77 -22.42 19.74
CA ARG A 288 -32.58 -21.54 18.58
C ARG A 288 -31.21 -21.69 17.93
N LEU A 289 -31.21 -21.62 16.60
CA LEU A 289 -30.05 -21.42 15.75
C LEU A 289 -29.99 -19.95 15.34
N ILE A 290 -28.86 -19.31 15.59
CA ILE A 290 -28.55 -17.94 15.18
C ILE A 290 -27.54 -18.05 14.06
N ILE A 291 -27.93 -17.68 12.84
CA ILE A 291 -27.14 -17.90 11.64
C ILE A 291 -26.91 -16.55 10.97
N GLN A 292 -25.65 -16.15 10.85
CA GLN A 292 -25.24 -14.98 10.08
C GLN A 292 -24.56 -15.45 8.81
N GLN A 293 -25.20 -15.21 7.67
CA GLN A 293 -24.75 -15.75 6.39
C GLN A 293 -25.39 -15.03 5.21
N THR A 294 -24.84 -15.21 4.01
CA THR A 294 -25.39 -14.63 2.78
C THR A 294 -26.80 -15.14 2.48
N LYS A 295 -27.63 -14.31 1.82
CA LYS A 295 -28.99 -14.70 1.37
C LYS A 295 -29.00 -16.05 0.63
N ALA A 296 -28.03 -16.27 -0.27
CA ALA A 296 -27.95 -17.50 -1.06
C ALA A 296 -27.70 -18.76 -0.23
N ILE A 297 -26.90 -18.67 0.83
CA ILE A 297 -26.69 -19.81 1.74
C ILE A 297 -27.87 -19.91 2.73
N HIS A 298 -28.51 -18.81 3.12
CA HIS A 298 -29.78 -18.87 3.86
C HIS A 298 -30.85 -19.65 3.08
N ASP A 299 -30.97 -19.45 1.77
CA ASP A 299 -31.91 -20.20 0.93
C ASP A 299 -31.56 -21.71 0.92
N GLN A 300 -30.26 -22.06 0.92
CA GLN A 300 -29.80 -23.45 1.03
C GLN A 300 -30.09 -24.05 2.42
N ILE A 301 -29.92 -23.28 3.48
CA ILE A 301 -30.26 -23.69 4.85
C ILE A 301 -31.76 -23.90 4.99
N ASP A 302 -32.57 -22.99 4.45
CA ASP A 302 -34.03 -23.10 4.44
C ASP A 302 -34.48 -24.35 3.67
N GLN A 303 -33.81 -24.70 2.57
CA GLN A 303 -34.05 -25.95 1.85
C GLN A 303 -33.65 -27.17 2.68
N PHE A 304 -32.44 -27.17 3.24
CA PHE A 304 -31.92 -28.25 4.08
C PHE A 304 -32.85 -28.53 5.27
N LEU A 305 -33.31 -27.48 5.97
CA LEU A 305 -34.23 -27.60 7.10
C LEU A 305 -35.59 -28.16 6.68
N ARG A 306 -36.12 -27.79 5.50
CA ARG A 306 -37.36 -28.38 4.97
C ARG A 306 -37.21 -29.87 4.68
N GLU A 307 -36.14 -30.25 4.00
CA GLU A 307 -35.85 -31.65 3.68
C GLU A 307 -35.62 -32.48 4.94
N TYR A 308 -34.88 -31.94 5.92
CA TYR A 308 -34.68 -32.57 7.22
C TYR A 308 -36.00 -32.76 7.99
N GLN A 309 -36.93 -31.81 7.91
CA GLN A 309 -38.25 -31.95 8.54
C GLN A 309 -39.15 -32.98 7.85
N GLN A 310 -39.02 -33.16 6.53
CA GLN A 310 -39.79 -34.14 5.74
C GLN A 310 -39.23 -35.56 5.84
N ALA A 311 -37.91 -35.70 6.05
CA ALA A 311 -37.24 -36.98 6.20
C ALA A 311 -37.31 -37.57 7.62
N LYS A 312 -37.94 -36.84 8.57
CA LYS A 312 -38.23 -37.38 9.90
C LYS A 312 -39.39 -38.39 9.81
N PRO A 313 -39.23 -39.63 10.30
CA PRO A 313 -40.34 -40.58 10.43
C PRO A 313 -41.37 -40.12 11.47
#